data_AF-A0A066UWT4-F1
#
_entry.id   AF-A0A066UWT4-F1
#
_cell.length_a   1.000
_cell.length_b   1.000
_cell.length_c   1.000
_cell.angle_alpha   90.00
_cell.angle_beta   90.00
_cell.angle_gamma   90.00
#
_symmetry.space_group_name_H-M   'P 1'
#
loop_
_entity.id
_entity.type
_entity.pdbx_description
1 polymer ?
#
loop_
_entity_poly.entity_id
_entity_poly.type
_entity_poly.pdbx_seq_one_letter_code
_entity_poly.pdbx_strand_id
1 'polypeptide(L)'
;MKKLLSVLAVSAAVMAPAAFASSPVMFSTINGFNAPDSDAVGGVRVALLHGQVNDLKGLDLAVIGMSETQTTTGVNLGFFGASKVNQEMTGASLGFFNWNEGQTTGVNLGAVNITNNVKGANVSFVNYSKGDTLVDVGAANLSEVSTVQVGIFNKTNKIEGVQVGLINCADNGFFPCFPIVNFAK
;
A
#
# COMPACT_ATOMS: atom_id res chain seq x y z
N MET A 1 -20.28 31.08 -38.79
CA MET A 1 -20.29 29.74 -38.15
C MET A 1 -19.09 28.84 -38.49
N LYS A 2 -17.95 29.37 -39.01
CA LYS A 2 -16.77 28.54 -39.36
C LYS A 2 -15.53 28.76 -38.47
N LYS A 3 -15.54 29.76 -37.58
CA LYS A 3 -14.39 30.12 -36.72
C LYS A 3 -14.47 29.58 -35.28
N LEU A 4 -15.61 29.00 -34.89
CA LEU A 4 -15.83 28.46 -33.54
C LEU A 4 -15.49 26.96 -33.41
N LEU A 5 -15.42 26.23 -34.53
CA LEU A 5 -15.11 24.80 -34.54
C LEU A 5 -13.61 24.49 -34.37
N SER A 6 -12.73 25.43 -34.74
CA SER A 6 -11.27 25.23 -34.66
C SER A 6 -10.70 25.46 -33.25
N VAL A 7 -11.41 26.13 -32.34
CA VAL A 7 -10.94 26.39 -30.97
C VAL A 7 -11.24 25.22 -30.03
N LEU A 8 -12.33 24.49 -30.26
CA LEU A 8 -12.69 23.30 -29.47
C LEU A 8 -11.82 22.07 -29.76
N ALA A 9 -11.23 21.98 -30.96
CA ALA A 9 -10.37 20.86 -31.34
C ALA A 9 -8.97 20.93 -30.70
N VAL A 10 -8.49 22.14 -30.35
CA VAL A 10 -7.15 22.35 -29.78
C VAL A 10 -7.13 22.13 -28.26
N SER A 11 -8.24 22.38 -27.56
CA SER A 11 -8.36 22.11 -26.12
C SER A 11 -8.60 20.64 -25.78
N ALA A 12 -9.05 19.82 -26.73
CA ALA A 12 -9.19 18.37 -26.55
C ALA A 12 -7.88 17.58 -26.70
N ALA A 13 -6.80 18.21 -27.18
CA ALA A 13 -5.54 17.54 -27.50
C ALA A 13 -4.52 17.47 -26.33
N VAL A 14 -4.85 18.02 -25.15
CA VAL A 14 -3.87 18.18 -24.04
C VAL A 14 -4.03 17.14 -22.92
N MET A 15 -4.92 16.14 -23.05
CA MET A 15 -5.08 15.10 -22.02
C MET A 15 -5.23 13.70 -22.60
N ALA A 16 -4.45 13.37 -23.64
CA ALA A 16 -4.14 11.96 -23.87
C ALA A 16 -3.10 11.55 -22.81
N PRO A 17 -3.36 10.57 -21.93
CA PRO A 17 -2.29 10.00 -21.13
C PRO A 17 -1.24 9.45 -22.10
N ALA A 18 0.00 9.94 -21.99
CA ALA A 18 1.12 9.33 -22.69
C ALA A 18 1.15 7.86 -22.27
N ALA A 19 0.80 6.96 -23.20
CA ALA A 19 0.99 5.54 -23.00
C ALA A 19 2.51 5.30 -23.03
N PHE A 20 3.15 5.38 -21.88
CA PHE A 20 4.53 4.94 -21.73
C PHE A 20 4.59 3.46 -22.13
N ALA A 21 5.62 3.09 -22.90
CA ALA A 21 5.84 1.71 -23.28
C ALA A 21 6.16 0.89 -22.02
N SER A 22 5.14 0.23 -21.46
CA SER A 22 5.28 -0.64 -20.30
C SER A 22 5.86 -1.99 -20.73
N SER A 23 6.88 -2.48 -20.03
CA SER A 23 7.40 -3.82 -20.28
C SER A 23 6.42 -4.90 -19.78
N PRO A 24 6.09 -5.93 -20.57
CA PRO A 24 5.23 -7.03 -20.10
C PRO A 24 5.92 -7.92 -19.06
N VAL A 25 7.25 -8.05 -19.15
CA VAL A 25 8.07 -8.79 -18.17
C VAL A 25 9.31 -7.98 -17.83
N MET A 26 9.74 -8.00 -16.57
CA MET A 26 10.94 -7.28 -16.15
C MET A 26 11.72 -8.07 -15.11
N PHE A 27 13.05 -8.11 -15.28
CA PHE A 27 13.97 -8.51 -14.24
C PHE A 27 14.67 -7.27 -13.69
N SER A 28 14.70 -7.13 -12.37
CA SER A 28 15.32 -6.01 -11.68
C SER A 28 16.32 -6.49 -10.63
N THR A 29 17.46 -5.80 -10.55
CA THR A 29 18.45 -6.05 -9.50
C THR A 29 19.17 -4.75 -9.10
N ILE A 30 20.17 -4.90 -8.22
CA ILE A 30 20.99 -3.83 -7.64
C ILE A 30 21.45 -2.77 -8.65
N ASN A 31 21.73 -1.57 -8.13
CA ASN A 31 22.23 -0.43 -8.88
C ASN A 31 21.26 0.05 -9.99
N GLY A 32 19.95 -0.11 -9.78
CA GLY A 32 18.93 0.36 -10.71
C GLY A 32 18.87 -0.44 -12.02
N PHE A 33 19.42 -1.66 -12.05
CA PHE A 33 19.39 -2.48 -13.25
C PHE A 33 17.99 -3.02 -13.50
N ASN A 34 17.43 -2.67 -14.67
CA ASN A 34 16.17 -3.22 -15.18
C ASN A 34 16.39 -3.81 -16.58
N ALA A 35 15.87 -5.02 -16.80
CA ALA A 35 15.88 -5.70 -18.09
C ALA A 35 14.45 -6.14 -18.47
N PRO A 36 13.84 -5.60 -19.53
CA PRO A 36 14.35 -4.50 -20.37
C PRO A 36 14.40 -3.17 -19.59
N ASP A 37 15.17 -2.22 -20.10
CA ASP A 37 15.28 -0.87 -19.55
C ASP A 37 13.96 -0.11 -19.79
N SER A 38 13.18 0.05 -18.73
CA SER A 38 11.86 0.70 -18.73
C SER A 38 11.51 1.14 -17.31
N ASP A 39 10.74 2.22 -17.22
CA ASP A 39 10.23 2.77 -15.96
C ASP A 39 8.82 2.27 -15.62
N ALA A 40 8.24 1.37 -16.42
CA ALA A 40 6.91 0.81 -16.16
C ALA A 40 6.81 -0.67 -16.52
N VAL A 41 6.05 -1.44 -15.72
CA VAL A 41 5.75 -2.85 -15.97
C VAL A 41 4.24 -3.05 -16.10
N GLY A 42 3.82 -3.71 -17.17
CA GLY A 42 2.43 -4.09 -17.46
C GLY A 42 2.30 -5.61 -17.54
N GLY A 43 2.68 -6.32 -16.49
CA GLY A 43 2.67 -7.78 -16.45
C GLY A 43 3.40 -8.31 -15.23
N VAL A 44 4.59 -8.89 -15.39
CA VAL A 44 5.32 -9.53 -14.27
C VAL A 44 6.71 -8.91 -14.08
N ARG A 45 7.04 -8.50 -12.86
CA ARG A 45 8.40 -8.13 -12.47
C ARG A 45 8.98 -9.11 -11.47
N VAL A 46 10.28 -9.41 -11.61
CA VAL A 46 11.08 -10.14 -10.63
C VAL A 46 12.19 -9.23 -10.14
N ALA A 47 12.08 -8.76 -8.90
CA ALA A 47 13.12 -8.02 -8.19
C ALA A 47 13.94 -8.99 -7.32
N LEU A 48 15.18 -9.26 -7.73
CA LEU A 48 16.02 -10.24 -7.04
C LEU A 48 16.58 -9.69 -5.72
N LEU A 49 17.35 -8.60 -5.78
CA LEU A 49 18.06 -7.98 -4.65
C LEU A 49 17.56 -6.56 -4.33
N HIS A 50 17.36 -5.75 -5.36
CA HIS A 50 16.71 -4.45 -5.29
C HIS A 50 16.09 -4.21 -6.67
N GLY A 51 14.86 -3.75 -6.78
CA GLY A 51 14.29 -3.35 -8.06
C GLY A 51 13.46 -2.10 -7.93
N GLN A 52 13.66 -1.11 -8.79
CA GLN A 52 12.93 0.15 -8.75
C GLN A 52 12.24 0.40 -10.09
N VAL A 53 10.95 0.74 -10.05
CA VAL A 53 10.16 1.12 -11.23
C VAL A 53 9.12 2.15 -10.82
N ASN A 54 8.66 3.00 -11.72
CA ASN A 54 7.64 3.99 -11.35
C ASN A 54 6.28 3.31 -11.22
N ASP A 55 5.82 2.68 -12.29
CA ASP A 55 4.48 2.09 -12.34
C ASP A 55 4.54 0.59 -12.56
N LEU A 56 3.82 -0.16 -11.72
CA LEU A 56 3.63 -1.59 -11.90
C LEU A 56 2.14 -1.93 -11.96
N LYS A 57 1.72 -2.54 -13.07
CA LYS A 57 0.38 -3.10 -13.27
C LYS A 57 0.49 -4.59 -13.50
N GLY A 58 0.21 -5.39 -12.48
CA GLY A 58 0.30 -6.85 -12.53
C GLY A 58 0.95 -7.45 -11.29
N LEU A 59 1.90 -8.36 -11.49
CA LEU A 59 2.54 -9.14 -10.43
C LEU A 59 3.98 -8.66 -10.21
N ASP A 60 4.30 -8.28 -8.98
CA ASP A 60 5.66 -7.93 -8.56
C ASP A 60 6.21 -8.97 -7.59
N LEU A 61 7.36 -9.56 -7.91
CA LEU A 61 7.97 -10.63 -7.12
C LEU A 61 9.26 -10.12 -6.47
N ALA A 62 9.24 -9.90 -5.15
CA ALA A 62 10.43 -9.62 -4.36
C ALA A 62 11.03 -10.95 -3.83
N VAL A 63 12.17 -11.38 -4.39
CA VAL A 63 12.70 -12.73 -4.13
C VAL A 63 13.40 -12.80 -2.77
N ILE A 64 14.55 -12.14 -2.63
CA ILE A 64 15.33 -12.04 -1.37
C ILE A 64 15.63 -10.58 -1.01
N GLY A 65 15.25 -9.65 -1.89
CA GLY A 65 15.60 -8.25 -1.83
C GLY A 65 14.42 -7.33 -1.58
N MET A 66 14.59 -6.05 -1.91
CA MET A 66 13.52 -5.06 -1.86
C MET A 66 12.97 -4.77 -3.26
N SER A 67 11.66 -4.85 -3.42
CA SER A 67 10.99 -4.34 -4.60
C SER A 67 10.38 -2.99 -4.29
N GLU A 68 10.73 -1.95 -5.05
CA GLU A 68 10.27 -0.58 -4.86
C GLU A 68 9.47 -0.12 -6.09
N THR A 69 8.28 0.45 -5.84
CA THR A 69 7.42 1.08 -6.84
C THR A 69 6.95 2.46 -6.36
N GLN A 70 6.64 3.35 -7.30
CA GLN A 70 5.88 4.56 -6.97
C GLN A 70 4.39 4.22 -6.86
N THR A 71 3.86 3.57 -7.90
CA THR A 71 2.48 3.07 -7.93
C THR A 71 2.43 1.59 -8.29
N THR A 72 1.54 0.85 -7.62
CA THR A 72 1.25 -0.54 -7.94
C THR A 72 -0.26 -0.72 -8.09
N THR A 73 -0.69 -1.31 -9.21
CA THR A 73 -2.02 -1.90 -9.36
C THR A 73 -1.88 -3.40 -9.61
N GLY A 74 -2.10 -4.21 -8.58
CA GLY A 74 -2.00 -5.66 -8.69
C GLY A 74 -1.51 -6.33 -7.41
N VAL A 75 -0.57 -7.26 -7.53
CA VAL A 75 -0.10 -8.09 -6.42
C VAL A 75 1.40 -7.93 -6.25
N ASN A 76 1.83 -7.52 -5.06
CA ASN A 76 3.22 -7.60 -4.63
C ASN A 76 3.39 -8.89 -3.80
N LEU A 77 4.31 -9.78 -4.19
CA LEU A 77 4.64 -11.00 -3.46
C LEU A 77 6.12 -10.97 -3.02
N GLY A 78 6.34 -10.86 -1.71
CA GLY A 78 7.64 -11.00 -1.09
C GLY A 78 7.84 -12.41 -0.54
N PHE A 79 8.70 -13.22 -1.16
CA PHE A 79 9.01 -14.56 -0.66
C PHE A 79 9.91 -14.49 0.57
N PHE A 80 11.16 -14.06 0.39
CA PHE A 80 12.08 -13.67 1.44
C PHE A 80 12.44 -12.18 1.34
N GLY A 81 11.80 -11.46 0.42
CA GLY A 81 11.99 -10.05 0.17
C GLY A 81 10.95 -9.16 0.86
N ALA A 82 11.14 -7.86 0.65
CA ALA A 82 10.26 -6.79 1.10
C ALA A 82 9.67 -6.05 -0.11
N SER A 83 8.43 -5.57 0.03
CA SER A 83 7.77 -4.75 -0.98
C SER A 83 7.58 -3.34 -0.44
N LYS A 84 8.01 -2.33 -1.19
CA LYS A 84 7.86 -0.91 -0.85
C LYS A 84 7.08 -0.19 -1.96
N VAL A 85 5.96 0.45 -1.60
CA VAL A 85 5.17 1.28 -2.50
C VAL A 85 5.11 2.69 -1.95
N ASN A 86 5.66 3.66 -2.68
CA ASN A 86 5.86 5.01 -2.17
C ASN A 86 4.59 5.88 -2.23
N GLN A 87 3.70 5.70 -3.21
CA GLN A 87 2.55 6.60 -3.41
C GLN A 87 1.20 5.89 -3.36
N GLU A 88 0.96 4.90 -4.22
CA GLU A 88 -0.36 4.24 -4.28
C GLU A 88 -0.23 2.75 -4.52
N MET A 89 -0.85 1.96 -3.64
CA MET A 89 -1.01 0.52 -3.80
C MET A 89 -2.50 0.20 -3.95
N THR A 90 -2.89 -0.34 -5.10
CA THR A 90 -4.23 -0.90 -5.32
C THR A 90 -4.10 -2.40 -5.56
N GLY A 91 -4.69 -3.22 -4.68
CA GLY A 91 -4.66 -4.68 -4.79
C GLY A 91 -4.17 -5.38 -3.52
N ALA A 92 -3.13 -6.21 -3.62
CA ALA A 92 -2.65 -7.00 -2.49
C ALA A 92 -1.12 -6.95 -2.35
N SER A 93 -0.63 -6.70 -1.14
CA SER A 93 0.78 -6.91 -0.79
C SER A 93 0.88 -8.10 0.17
N LEU A 94 1.51 -9.18 -0.28
CA LEU A 94 1.70 -10.41 0.50
C LEU A 94 3.21 -10.63 0.69
N GLY A 95 3.70 -10.66 1.93
CA GLY A 95 5.12 -10.93 2.15
C GLY A 95 5.53 -10.75 3.61
N PHE A 96 6.78 -11.05 3.94
CA PHE A 96 7.26 -10.87 5.32
C PHE A 96 7.18 -9.40 5.76
N PHE A 97 7.53 -8.48 4.86
CA PHE A 97 7.56 -7.06 5.13
C PHE A 97 6.90 -6.28 3.99
N ASN A 98 5.78 -5.61 4.29
CA ASN A 98 5.09 -4.73 3.36
C ASN A 98 5.22 -3.29 3.85
N TRP A 99 5.70 -2.40 2.99
CA TRP A 99 5.89 -0.98 3.30
C TRP A 99 5.14 -0.11 2.28
N ASN A 100 4.00 0.46 2.67
CA ASN A 100 3.22 1.33 1.80
C ASN A 100 3.15 2.75 2.41
N GLU A 101 3.96 3.67 1.89
CA GLU A 101 4.09 5.04 2.44
C GLU A 101 2.92 5.96 2.10
N GLY A 102 2.18 5.64 1.03
CA GLY A 102 1.05 6.44 0.57
C GLY A 102 -0.31 5.80 0.84
N GLN A 103 -1.20 5.83 -0.15
CA GLN A 103 -2.55 5.27 -0.03
C GLN A 103 -2.55 3.81 -0.48
N THR A 104 -3.05 2.93 0.40
CA THR A 104 -3.41 1.56 0.04
C THR A 104 -4.91 1.44 -0.14
N THR A 105 -5.35 0.87 -1.26
CA THR A 105 -6.71 0.39 -1.48
C THR A 105 -6.64 -1.12 -1.70
N GLY A 106 -6.84 -1.91 -0.64
CA GLY A 106 -6.67 -3.35 -0.71
C GLY A 106 -6.17 -4.01 0.57
N VAL A 107 -5.43 -5.12 0.43
CA VAL A 107 -5.01 -5.96 1.56
C VAL A 107 -3.49 -5.99 1.68
N ASN A 108 -2.98 -5.77 2.89
CA ASN A 108 -1.58 -6.03 3.24
C ASN A 108 -1.52 -7.24 4.19
N LEU A 109 -0.98 -8.36 3.72
CA LEU A 109 -0.79 -9.57 4.51
C LEU A 109 0.70 -9.81 4.74
N GLY A 110 1.14 -9.89 5.98
CA GLY A 110 2.56 -10.14 6.25
C GLY A 110 2.94 -10.43 7.68
N ALA A 111 4.23 -10.42 7.98
CA ALA A 111 4.69 -10.44 9.36
C ALA A 111 4.68 -9.02 9.94
N VAL A 112 5.10 -8.04 9.14
CA VAL A 112 5.06 -6.62 9.48
C VAL A 112 4.48 -5.83 8.32
N ASN A 113 3.50 -4.98 8.62
CA ASN A 113 2.97 -3.97 7.71
C ASN A 113 3.32 -2.58 8.24
N ILE A 114 4.08 -1.81 7.47
CA ILE A 114 4.31 -0.38 7.70
C ILE A 114 3.51 0.37 6.66
N THR A 115 2.43 1.02 7.08
CA THR A 115 1.49 1.69 6.18
C THR A 115 1.26 3.14 6.55
N ASN A 116 0.62 3.90 5.66
CA ASN A 116 0.13 5.23 5.95
C ASN A 116 -1.40 5.24 5.99
N ASN A 117 -2.06 5.36 4.84
CA ASN A 117 -3.52 5.27 4.76
C ASN A 117 -3.95 3.94 4.12
N VAL A 118 -4.93 3.24 4.71
CA VAL A 118 -5.38 1.92 4.25
C VAL A 118 -6.90 1.85 4.16
N LYS A 119 -7.40 1.92 2.92
CA LYS A 119 -8.77 1.60 2.53
C LYS A 119 -8.89 0.11 2.25
N GLY A 120 -8.87 -0.68 3.31
CA GLY A 120 -8.98 -2.13 3.23
C GLY A 120 -8.51 -2.79 4.53
N ALA A 121 -7.64 -3.79 4.44
CA ALA A 121 -7.22 -4.55 5.62
C ALA A 121 -5.71 -4.72 5.72
N ASN A 122 -5.15 -4.42 6.89
CA ASN A 122 -3.83 -4.84 7.29
C ASN A 122 -3.94 -6.09 8.18
N VAL A 123 -3.30 -7.17 7.79
CA VAL A 123 -3.28 -8.43 8.54
C VAL A 123 -1.83 -8.85 8.74
N SER A 124 -1.31 -8.76 9.97
CA SER A 124 0.07 -9.16 10.25
C SER A 124 0.33 -9.44 11.73
N PHE A 125 1.56 -9.79 12.12
CA PHE A 125 1.90 -9.80 13.53
C PHE A 125 1.98 -8.37 14.10
N VAL A 126 2.54 -7.43 13.31
CA VAL A 126 2.68 -6.02 13.70
C VAL A 126 2.21 -5.11 12.57
N ASN A 127 1.12 -4.40 12.79
CA ASN A 127 0.66 -3.33 11.91
C ASN A 127 1.06 -1.98 12.53
N TYR A 128 1.78 -1.17 11.77
CA TYR A 128 2.13 0.20 12.13
C TYR A 128 1.71 1.16 11.02
N SER A 129 0.75 2.02 11.32
CA SER A 129 0.14 2.97 10.39
C SER A 129 0.30 4.40 10.86
N LYS A 130 0.76 5.28 9.97
CA LYS A 130 0.88 6.72 10.27
C LYS A 130 -0.38 7.54 9.96
N GLY A 131 -1.35 6.94 9.29
CA GLY A 131 -2.59 7.59 8.86
C GLY A 131 -3.82 6.76 9.22
N ASP A 132 -4.82 6.84 8.34
CA ASP A 132 -6.15 6.27 8.57
C ASP A 132 -6.23 4.82 8.10
N THR A 133 -6.69 3.91 8.96
CA THR A 133 -6.91 2.50 8.64
C THR A 133 -8.36 2.08 8.84
N LEU A 134 -8.89 1.27 7.91
CA LEU A 134 -10.23 0.69 8.08
C LEU A 134 -10.21 -0.54 8.98
N VAL A 135 -9.35 -1.53 8.68
CA VAL A 135 -9.28 -2.78 9.43
C VAL A 135 -7.82 -3.15 9.68
N ASP A 136 -7.43 -3.24 10.95
CA ASP A 136 -6.13 -3.77 11.35
C ASP A 136 -6.32 -5.04 12.20
N VAL A 137 -5.68 -6.13 11.79
CA VAL A 137 -5.70 -7.41 12.53
C VAL A 137 -4.27 -7.85 12.78
N GLY A 138 -3.91 -8.07 14.05
CA GLY A 138 -2.56 -8.51 14.39
C GLY A 138 -2.28 -8.65 15.87
N ALA A 139 -1.07 -9.08 16.24
CA ALA A 139 -0.69 -9.12 17.65
C ALA A 139 -0.58 -7.71 18.22
N ALA A 140 0.02 -6.79 17.46
CA ALA A 140 0.07 -5.37 17.79
C ALA A 140 -0.43 -4.53 16.60
N ASN A 141 -1.39 -3.64 16.86
CA ASN A 141 -1.91 -2.68 15.91
C ASN A 141 -1.66 -1.26 16.45
N LEU A 142 -0.93 -0.45 15.68
CA LEU A 142 -0.64 0.95 15.99
C LEU A 142 -1.06 1.81 14.81
N SER A 143 -1.91 2.80 15.03
CA SER A 143 -2.40 3.71 13.99
C SER A 143 -2.57 5.14 14.49
N GLU A 144 -2.69 6.11 13.59
CA GLU A 144 -3.15 7.45 13.95
C GLU A 144 -4.67 7.47 14.11
N VAL A 145 -5.38 6.94 13.11
CA VAL A 145 -6.84 6.77 13.11
C VAL A 145 -7.19 5.36 12.67
N SER A 146 -8.18 4.74 13.33
CA SER A 146 -8.63 3.39 12.98
C SER A 146 -10.15 3.22 13.10
N THR A 147 -10.78 2.53 12.16
CA THR A 147 -12.19 2.12 12.30
C THR A 147 -12.32 0.82 13.10
N VAL A 148 -11.61 -0.24 12.72
CA VAL A 148 -11.63 -1.53 13.41
C VAL A 148 -10.21 -2.00 13.69
N GLN A 149 -9.91 -2.37 14.94
CA GLN A 149 -8.68 -3.10 15.26
C GLN A 149 -8.98 -4.37 16.06
N VAL A 150 -8.30 -5.46 15.72
CA VAL A 150 -8.39 -6.73 16.42
C VAL A 150 -7.00 -7.24 16.73
N GLY A 151 -6.69 -7.47 18.01
CA GLY A 151 -5.36 -7.89 18.39
C GLY A 151 -5.11 -8.15 19.86
N ILE A 152 -3.86 -8.44 20.22
CA ILE A 152 -3.47 -8.54 21.62
C ILE A 152 -3.36 -7.12 22.20
N PHE A 153 -2.69 -6.24 21.46
CA PHE A 153 -2.51 -4.83 21.79
C PHE A 153 -2.97 -3.96 20.62
N ASN A 154 -3.94 -3.10 20.88
CA ASN A 154 -4.45 -2.11 19.94
C ASN A 154 -4.18 -0.71 20.49
N LYS A 155 -3.61 0.16 19.66
CA LYS A 155 -3.40 1.57 19.98
C LYS A 155 -3.71 2.44 18.77
N THR A 156 -4.55 3.43 18.97
CA THR A 156 -4.80 4.50 18.00
C THR A 156 -4.88 5.84 18.73
N ASN A 157 -4.67 6.96 18.05
CA ASN A 157 -4.99 8.26 18.65
C ASN A 157 -6.51 8.50 18.56
N LYS A 158 -7.11 8.18 17.40
CA LYS A 158 -8.55 8.30 17.18
C LYS A 158 -9.18 6.98 16.71
N ILE A 159 -10.19 6.52 17.44
CA ILE A 159 -11.04 5.40 17.04
C ILE A 159 -12.34 5.90 16.42
N GLU A 160 -12.78 5.30 15.31
CA GLU A 160 -14.04 5.62 14.63
C GLU A 160 -15.07 4.49 14.70
N GLY A 161 -14.66 3.30 15.10
CA GLY A 161 -15.52 2.13 15.30
C GLY A 161 -15.19 1.42 16.60
N VAL A 162 -14.53 0.26 16.51
CA VAL A 162 -14.31 -0.65 17.64
C VAL A 162 -12.91 -1.27 17.64
N GLN A 163 -12.33 -1.39 18.82
CA GLN A 163 -11.12 -2.17 19.08
C GLN A 163 -11.52 -3.39 19.89
N VAL A 164 -10.99 -4.56 19.53
CA VAL A 164 -11.18 -5.81 20.28
C VAL A 164 -9.81 -6.42 20.55
N GLY A 165 -9.49 -6.62 21.82
CA GLY A 165 -8.17 -7.10 22.21
C GLY A 165 -7.92 -7.14 23.69
N LEU A 166 -6.80 -7.72 24.13
CA LEU A 166 -6.48 -7.77 25.56
C LEU A 166 -6.27 -6.36 26.13
N ILE A 167 -5.63 -5.47 25.35
CA ILE A 167 -5.39 -4.08 25.71
C ILE A 167 -5.75 -3.20 24.50
N ASN A 168 -6.67 -2.25 24.71
CA ASN A 168 -7.17 -1.37 23.65
C ASN A 168 -7.06 0.09 24.11
N CYS A 169 -6.19 0.88 23.48
CA CYS A 169 -5.94 2.27 23.84
C CYS A 169 -6.35 3.25 22.73
N ALA A 170 -7.08 4.29 23.11
CA ALA A 170 -7.51 5.38 22.24
C ALA A 170 -7.73 6.67 23.02
N ASP A 171 -7.24 7.81 22.52
CA ASP A 171 -7.39 9.11 23.22
C ASP A 171 -8.86 9.53 23.31
N ASN A 172 -9.65 9.19 22.28
CA ASN A 172 -11.11 9.41 22.23
C ASN A 172 -11.92 8.14 22.59
N GLY A 173 -11.29 7.12 23.19
CA GLY A 173 -11.98 5.91 23.61
C GLY A 173 -12.95 6.14 24.77
N PHE A 174 -13.86 5.18 24.99
CA PHE A 174 -14.72 5.11 26.18
C PHE A 174 -13.90 5.27 27.47
N PHE A 175 -12.72 4.65 27.50
CA PHE A 175 -11.60 4.98 28.39
C PHE A 175 -10.29 5.07 27.59
N PRO A 176 -9.27 5.81 28.09
CA PRO A 176 -7.96 5.91 27.43
C PRO A 176 -7.33 4.56 27.10
N CYS A 177 -7.48 3.57 28.00
CA CYS A 177 -7.21 2.16 27.71
C CYS A 177 -8.26 1.27 28.41
N PHE A 178 -8.82 0.29 27.70
CA PHE A 178 -9.82 -0.65 28.24
C PHE A 178 -9.54 -2.08 27.77
N PRO A 179 -9.71 -3.11 28.63
CA PRO A 179 -9.53 -4.49 28.23
C PRO A 179 -10.70 -5.00 27.40
N ILE A 180 -10.44 -6.03 26.59
CA ILE A 180 -11.41 -6.78 25.76
C ILE A 180 -11.99 -5.97 24.59
N VAL A 181 -12.57 -4.80 24.84
CA VAL A 181 -13.22 -3.95 23.83
C VAL A 181 -12.98 -2.47 24.10
N ASN A 182 -12.88 -1.62 23.09
CA ASN A 182 -12.94 -0.15 23.26
C ASN A 182 -13.65 0.46 22.03
N PHE A 183 -14.29 1.61 22.19
CA PHE A 183 -15.07 2.30 21.15
C PHE A 183 -15.03 3.80 21.39
N ALA A 184 -15.38 4.60 20.37
CA ALA A 184 -15.38 6.06 20.48
C ALA A 184 -16.40 6.54 21.53
N LYS A 185 -16.02 7.54 22.33
CA LYS A 185 -16.91 8.21 23.29
C LYS A 185 -17.95 9.12 22.60
#